data_AF-A0A1F6PHC5-F1
#
_entry.id   AF-A0A1F6PHC5-F1
#
_cell.length_a   1.000
_cell.length_b   1.000
_cell.length_c   1.000
_cell.angle_alpha   90.00
_cell.angle_beta   90.00
_cell.angle_gamma   90.00
#
_symmetry.space_group_name_H-M   'P 1'
#
loop_
_entity.id
_entity.type
_entity.pdbx_description
1 polymer ?
#
loop_
_entity_poly.entity_id
_entity_poly.type
_entity_poly.pdbx_seq_one_letter_code
_entity_poly.pdbx_strand_id
1 'polypeptide(L)'
;MMVLVSYDVMTSSTGGKKRLRRVAKACKNYGLRVQCSVFECNVDPAQWVALKQQLLEIIDIAKDSLRFYYLGSNWRTRVEHVGAKEVRDLEAPLII
;
A
#
# COMPACT_ATOMS: atom_id res chain seq x y z
N MET A 1 -10.35 8.56 -0.44
CA MET A 1 -10.78 7.25 -0.98
C MET A 1 -9.73 6.22 -0.61
N MET A 2 -10.13 4.98 -0.35
CA MET A 2 -9.18 3.90 -0.08
C MET A 2 -8.71 3.24 -1.38
N VAL A 3 -7.39 3.10 -1.51
CA VAL A 3 -6.74 2.31 -2.56
C VAL A 3 -5.88 1.24 -1.91
N LEU A 4 -6.19 -0.02 -2.20
CA LEU A 4 -5.34 -1.14 -1.82
C LEU A 4 -4.27 -1.32 -2.91
N VAL A 5 -3.01 -1.23 -2.50
CA VAL A 5 -1.84 -1.41 -3.36
C VAL A 5 -1.23 -2.77 -3.04
N SER A 6 -1.35 -3.71 -3.97
CA SER A 6 -0.62 -4.97 -3.92
C SER A 6 0.64 -4.86 -4.77
N TYR A 7 1.79 -5.13 -4.15
CA TYR A 7 3.09 -5.10 -4.79
C TYR A 7 3.68 -6.50 -4.83
N ASP A 8 3.75 -7.08 -6.02
CA ASP A 8 4.50 -8.31 -6.26
C ASP A 8 5.91 -7.95 -6.71
N VAL A 9 6.89 -8.35 -5.92
CA VAL A 9 8.28 -7.92 -6.07
C VAL A 9 9.21 -9.12 -6.01
N MET A 10 10.11 -9.20 -6.98
CA MET A 10 11.11 -10.26 -7.03
C MET A 10 12.21 -10.01 -5.99
N THR A 11 11.95 -10.34 -4.72
CA THR A 11 12.87 -10.06 -3.59
C THR A 11 14.17 -10.86 -3.61
N SER A 12 14.21 -11.97 -4.35
CA SER A 12 15.41 -12.78 -4.61
C SER A 12 16.40 -12.10 -5.57
N SER A 13 15.93 -11.15 -6.40
CA SER A 13 16.80 -10.39 -7.30
C SER A 13 17.58 -9.29 -6.57
N THR A 14 18.78 -8.98 -7.07
CA THR A 14 19.57 -7.84 -6.60
C THR A 14 18.72 -6.56 -6.69
N GLY A 15 18.47 -5.92 -5.54
CA GLY A 15 17.69 -4.69 -5.45
C GLY A 15 16.20 -4.84 -5.11
N GLY A 16 15.60 -6.04 -5.19
CA GLY A 16 14.17 -6.25 -4.88
C GLY A 16 13.79 -5.80 -3.46
N LYS A 17 14.59 -6.20 -2.46
CA LYS A 17 14.41 -5.73 -1.06
C LYS A 17 14.52 -4.21 -0.92
N LYS A 18 15.36 -3.55 -1.72
CA LYS A 18 15.53 -2.08 -1.71
C LYS A 18 14.29 -1.41 -2.30
N ARG A 19 13.76 -1.91 -3.42
CA ARG A 19 12.53 -1.41 -4.03
C ARG A 19 11.33 -1.58 -3.09
N LEU A 20 11.17 -2.74 -2.45
CA LEU A 20 10.13 -2.96 -1.43
C LEU A 20 10.20 -1.96 -0.27
N ARG A 21 11.40 -1.67 0.25
CA ARG A 21 11.55 -0.63 1.29
C ARG A 21 11.14 0.76 0.78
N ARG A 22 11.48 1.10 -0.46
CA ARG A 22 11.11 2.40 -1.07
C ARG A 22 9.60 2.51 -1.29
N VAL A 23 8.97 1.47 -1.85
CA VAL A 23 7.50 1.39 -1.99
C VAL A 23 6.83 1.53 -0.63
N ALA A 24 7.27 0.75 0.36
CA ALA A 24 6.71 0.82 1.70
C ALA A 24 6.84 2.21 2.34
N LYS A 25 7.97 2.88 2.12
CA LYS A 25 8.19 4.25 2.60
C LYS A 25 7.26 5.26 1.90
N ALA A 26 7.05 5.12 0.60
CA ALA A 26 6.12 5.98 -0.15
C ALA A 26 4.68 5.80 0.35
N CYS A 27 4.21 4.56 0.52
CA CYS A 27 2.86 4.27 1.00
C CYS A 27 2.63 4.68 2.47
N LYS A 28 3.66 4.64 3.32
CA LYS A 28 3.55 4.95 4.77
C LYS A 28 3.03 6.36 5.04
N ASN A 29 3.27 7.32 4.14
CA ASN A 29 2.79 8.69 4.30
C ASN A 29 1.26 8.82 4.10
N TYR A 30 0.63 7.82 3.49
CA TYR A 30 -0.77 7.85 3.07
C TYR A 30 -1.58 6.71 3.66
N GLY A 31 -0.98 5.84 4.48
CA GLY A 31 -1.68 4.69 5.03
C GLY A 31 -0.78 3.64 5.67
N LEU A 32 -1.23 2.38 5.67
CA LEU A 32 -0.60 1.28 6.38
C LEU A 32 -0.07 0.20 5.48
N ARG A 33 1.00 -0.43 5.95
CA ARG A 33 1.46 -1.72 5.43
C ARG A 33 0.73 -2.82 6.20
N VAL A 34 -0.25 -3.44 5.54
CA VAL A 34 -1.15 -4.43 6.16
C VAL A 34 -0.65 -5.87 6.02
N GLN A 35 0.18 -6.14 5.00
CA GLN A 35 0.88 -7.42 4.84
C GLN A 35 2.34 -7.22 4.41
N CYS A 36 3.03 -8.28 3.99
CA CYS A 36 4.43 -8.19 3.56
C CYS A 36 4.60 -7.17 2.43
N SER A 37 3.76 -7.18 1.40
CA SER A 37 3.87 -6.23 0.28
C SER A 37 2.51 -5.70 -0.17
N VAL A 38 1.57 -5.62 0.78
CA VAL A 38 0.24 -5.03 0.56
C VAL A 38 0.09 -3.82 1.46
N PHE A 39 -0.43 -2.74 0.88
CA PHE A 39 -0.56 -1.44 1.50
C PHE A 39 -1.99 -0.90 1.31
N GLU A 40 -2.58 -0.39 2.37
CA GLU A 40 -3.85 0.33 2.33
C GLU A 40 -3.55 1.82 2.39
N CYS A 41 -3.92 2.59 1.36
CA CYS A 41 -3.66 4.02 1.28
C CYS A 41 -4.99 4.79 1.25
N ASN A 42 -5.23 5.62 2.27
CA ASN A 42 -6.36 6.55 2.29
C ASN A 42 -5.91 7.90 1.73
N VAL A 43 -6.31 8.19 0.50
CA VAL A 43 -5.82 9.33 -0.29
C VAL A 43 -6.95 10.10 -0.93
N ASP A 44 -6.78 11.41 -1.09
CA ASP A 44 -7.59 12.20 -2.02
C ASP A 44 -7.14 11.98 -3.49
N PRO A 45 -7.87 12.47 -4.51
CA PRO A 45 -7.51 12.28 -5.91
C PRO A 45 -6.13 12.86 -6.30
N ALA A 46 -5.74 14.01 -5.76
CA ALA A 46 -4.47 14.65 -6.07
C ALA A 46 -3.29 13.89 -5.43
N GLN A 47 -3.45 13.50 -4.16
CA GLN A 47 -2.52 12.63 -3.45
C GLN A 47 -2.34 11.29 -4.16
N TRP A 48 -3.43 10.70 -4.66
CA TRP A 48 -3.37 9.44 -5.39
C TRP A 48 -2.53 9.54 -6.66
N VAL A 49 -2.72 10.60 -7.46
CA VAL A 49 -1.96 10.82 -8.69
C VAL A 49 -0.46 10.91 -8.38
N ALA A 50 -0.08 11.69 -7.37
CA ALA A 50 1.31 11.85 -6.95
C ALA A 50 1.90 10.52 -6.43
N LEU A 51 1.18 9.82 -5.56
CA LEU A 51 1.63 8.53 -5.01
C LEU A 51 1.79 7.48 -6.12
N LYS A 52 0.81 7.35 -7.01
CA LYS A 52 0.86 6.38 -8.12
C LYS A 52 2.08 6.63 -9.00
N GLN A 53 2.36 7.88 -9.34
CA GLN A 53 3.54 8.24 -10.14
C GLN A 53 4.83 7.85 -9.40
N GLN A 54 4.95 8.20 -8.13
CA GLN A 54 6.11 7.85 -7.31
C GLN A 54 6.32 6.33 -7.22
N LEU A 55 5.26 5.55 -7.12
CA LEU A 55 5.35 4.09 -7.08
C LEU A 55 5.86 3.53 -8.41
N LEU A 56 5.38 4.04 -9.55
CA LEU A 56 5.83 3.63 -10.89
C LEU A 56 7.31 3.94 -11.12
N GLU A 57 7.85 5.01 -10.52
CA GLU A 57 9.28 5.37 -10.58
C GLU A 57 10.18 4.49 -9.69
N ILE A 58 9.60 3.81 -8.69
CA ILE A 58 10.35 2.98 -7.75
C ILE A 58 10.52 1.55 -8.26
N ILE A 59 9.50 1.00 -8.93
CA ILE A 59 9.45 -0.40 -9.34
C ILE A 59 10.29 -0.67 -10.59
N ASP A 60 10.66 -1.93 -10.79
CA ASP A 60 11.21 -2.42 -12.06
C ASP A 60 10.07 -3.13 -12.82
N ILE A 61 9.46 -2.47 -13.81
CA ILE A 61 8.29 -3.00 -14.54
C ILE A 61 8.57 -4.30 -15.31
N ALA A 62 9.84 -4.65 -15.53
CA ALA A 62 10.22 -5.90 -16.17
C ALA A 62 10.26 -7.08 -15.18
N LYS A 63 10.26 -6.82 -13.87
CA LYS A 63 10.45 -7.82 -12.81
C LYS A 63 9.39 -7.82 -11.73
N ASP A 64 8.72 -6.70 -11.55
CA ASP A 64 7.74 -6.46 -10.50
C ASP A 64 6.38 -6.11 -11.10
N SER A 65 5.33 -6.22 -10.30
CA SER A 65 4.00 -5.74 -10.68
C SER A 65 3.30 -5.01 -9.53
N LEU A 66 2.53 -3.99 -9.90
CA LEU A 66 1.63 -3.29 -8.98
C LEU A 66 0.20 -3.53 -9.42
N ARG A 67 -0.66 -3.84 -8.45
CA ARG A 67 -2.11 -3.88 -8.65
C ARG A 67 -2.76 -2.88 -7.71
N PHE A 68 -3.63 -2.04 -8.28
CA PHE A 68 -4.35 -1.02 -7.55
C PHE A 68 -5.83 -1.38 -7.52
N TYR A 69 -6.38 -1.57 -6.32
CA TYR A 69 -7.80 -1.84 -6.12
C TYR A 69 -8.45 -0.61 -5.50
N TYR A 70 -9.37 0.00 -6.24
CA TYR A 70 -10.08 1.20 -5.81
C TYR A 70 -11.30 0.80 -4.98
N LEU A 71 -11.15 0.80 -3.65
CA LEU A 71 -12.22 0.41 -2.73
C LEU A 71 -13.20 1.58 -2.46
N GLY A 72 -12.80 2.80 -2.81
CA GLY A 72 -13.64 3.99 -2.71
C GLY A 72 -13.80 4.49 -1.28
N SER A 73 -14.84 5.29 -1.03
CA SER A 73 -15.09 5.90 0.27
C SER A 73 -15.75 4.94 1.27
N ASN A 74 -16.50 3.95 0.78
CA ASN A 74 -17.24 2.98 1.59
C ASN A 74 -16.50 1.64 1.71
N TRP A 75 -15.19 1.70 1.93
CA TRP A 75 -14.32 0.52 1.93
C TRP A 75 -14.39 -0.31 3.22
N ARG A 76 -14.77 0.31 4.35
CA ARG A 76 -14.71 -0.29 5.69
C ARG A 76 -15.46 -1.61 5.80
N THR A 77 -16.61 -1.75 5.16
CA THR A 77 -17.41 -2.99 5.18
C THR A 77 -16.98 -4.03 4.15
N ARG A 78 -15.93 -3.75 3.38
CA ARG A 78 -15.45 -4.58 2.25
C ARG A 78 -14.09 -5.22 2.52
N VAL A 79 -13.54 -5.01 3.72
CA VAL A 79 -12.24 -5.53 4.12
C VAL A 79 -12.42 -6.38 5.37
N GLU A 80 -11.96 -7.62 5.29
CA GLU A 80 -11.94 -8.56 6.40
C GLU A 80 -10.50 -9.10 6.52
N HIS A 81 -10.03 -9.23 7.75
CA HIS A 81 -8.71 -9.79 8.05
C HIS A 81 -8.85 -10.99 8.98
N VAL A 82 -8.27 -12.11 8.56
CA VAL A 82 -8.08 -13.31 9.36
C VAL A 82 -6.58 -13.61 9.49
N GLY A 83 -6.07 -13.83 10.71
CA GLY A 83 -4.71 -14.34 10.95
C GLY A 83 -3.85 -13.52 11.90
N ALA A 84 -2.53 -13.73 11.80
CA ALA A 84 -1.57 -13.53 12.87
C ALA A 84 -1.18 -12.08 13.22
N LYS A 85 -1.65 -11.05 12.50
CA LYS A 85 -1.20 -9.67 12.72
C LYS A 85 -2.39 -8.74 12.85
N GLU A 86 -2.52 -8.04 13.98
CA GLU A 86 -3.47 -6.94 14.05
C GLU A 86 -3.04 -5.81 13.11
N VAL A 87 -3.95 -5.43 12.22
CA VAL A 87 -3.82 -4.19 11.45
C VAL A 87 -4.44 -3.11 12.30
N ARG A 88 -3.65 -2.13 12.73
CA ARG A 88 -4.16 -0.96 13.46
C ARG A 88 -5.14 -0.21 12.56
N ASP A 89 -6.25 0.25 13.11
CA ASP A 89 -7.09 1.22 12.41
C ASP A 89 -6.46 2.61 12.53
N LEU A 90 -6.10 3.24 11.40
CA LEU A 90 -5.54 4.59 11.38
C LEU A 90 -6.55 5.67 11.74
N GLU A 91 -7.83 5.38 11.58
CA GLU A 91 -8.90 6.34 11.85
C GLU A 91 -9.51 6.11 13.24
N ALA A 92 -9.01 5.14 13.99
CA ALA A 92 -9.39 4.96 15.39
C ALA A 92 -8.91 6.16 16.22
N PRO A 93 -9.71 6.58 17.23
CA PRO A 93 -9.29 7.63 18.17
C PRO A 93 -7.95 7.29 18.81
N LEU A 94 -7.04 8.27 18.86
CA LEU A 94 -5.72 8.10 19.50
C LEU A 94 -5.82 7.99 21.03
N ILE A 95 -6.93 8.47 21.61
CA ILE A 95 -7.25 8.47 23.05
C ILE A 95 -8.78 8.29 23.17
N ILE A 96 -9.25 7.50 24.15
CA ILE A 96 -10.66 7.35 24.56
C ILE A 96 -10.89 8.20 25.81
#